data_AF-A0A8H3B6S3-F1
#
_entry.id   AF-A0A8H3B6S3-F1
#
_cell.length_a   1.000
_cell.length_b   1.000
_cell.length_c   1.000
_cell.angle_alpha   90.00
_cell.angle_beta   90.00
_cell.angle_gamma   90.00
#
_symmetry.space_group_name_H-M   'P 1'
#
loop_
_entity.id
_entity.type
_entity.pdbx_description
1 polymer ?
#
loop_
_entity_poly.entity_id
_entity_poly.type
_entity_poly.pdbx_seq_one_letter_code
_entity_poly.pdbx_strand_id
1 'polypeptide(L)'
;MTSVTTHLVKVTVGRPRPDLLHRCQPISGATNHAPNEFFGLATSAVCTQTNKLIMRDGWRSFWSGHASGSFAGLSFLSYYMAGKLHMFDEQGYTAKVWAALAPLLIALLVAISRTVDNRHHWEDVTVGAIVGMNLAYFAYRQYYPSLADKLSHEAYRARLSPFERDMSRNEPDREGPEDEESRLLIENYSDQQIDSPRSSRL
;
A
#
# COMPACT_ATOMS: atom_id res chain seq x y z
N MET A 1 -3.65 9.61 4.00
CA MET A 1 -2.50 10.34 3.41
C MET A 1 -2.54 10.30 1.89
N THR A 2 -2.40 9.11 1.28
CA THR A 2 -2.30 8.96 -0.19
C THR A 2 -3.44 9.57 -0.99
N SER A 3 -4.70 9.38 -0.57
CA SER A 3 -5.85 9.95 -1.28
C SER A 3 -5.78 11.48 -1.35
N VAL A 4 -5.52 12.13 -0.20
CA VAL A 4 -5.42 13.59 -0.10
C VAL A 4 -4.30 14.13 -0.98
N THR A 5 -3.09 13.56 -0.87
CA THR A 5 -1.95 13.98 -1.68
C THR A 5 -2.21 13.81 -3.18
N THR A 6 -2.82 12.70 -3.58
CA THR A 6 -3.14 12.45 -4.99
C THR A 6 -4.20 13.41 -5.53
N HIS A 7 -5.25 13.70 -4.75
CA HIS A 7 -6.28 14.65 -5.19
C HIS A 7 -5.74 16.07 -5.34
N LEU A 8 -4.88 16.52 -4.42
CA LEU A 8 -4.24 17.82 -4.51
C LEU A 8 -3.39 17.92 -5.78
N VAL A 9 -2.50 16.97 -6.03
CA VAL A 9 -1.62 16.99 -7.21
C VAL A 9 -2.38 16.90 -8.52
N LYS A 10 -3.44 16.09 -8.58
CA LYS A 10 -4.30 15.99 -9.77
C LYS A 10 -4.92 17.32 -10.16
N VAL A 11 -5.33 18.12 -9.18
CA VAL A 11 -5.98 19.42 -9.43
C VAL A 11 -4.94 20.49 -9.78
N THR A 12 -3.74 20.44 -9.19
CA THR A 12 -2.71 21.46 -9.44
C THR A 12 -1.96 21.26 -10.74
N VAL A 13 -1.65 20.01 -11.13
CA VAL A 13 -0.85 19.74 -12.33
C VAL A 13 -1.67 19.88 -13.61
N GLY A 14 -2.94 19.46 -13.59
CA GLY A 14 -3.81 19.62 -14.76
C GLY A 14 -3.36 18.87 -16.01
N ARG A 15 -2.55 17.79 -15.90
CA ARG A 15 -2.04 17.05 -17.08
C ARG A 15 -3.19 16.39 -17.85
N PRO A 16 -3.26 16.54 -19.19
CA PRO A 16 -4.24 15.87 -20.02
C PRO A 16 -4.04 14.34 -20.01
N ARG A 17 -5.13 13.58 -20.03
CA ARG A 17 -5.13 12.12 -20.19
C ARG A 17 -4.94 11.71 -21.66
N PRO A 18 -4.46 10.48 -21.94
CA PRO A 18 -4.39 9.96 -23.31
C PRO A 18 -5.75 9.93 -24.02
N ASP A 19 -6.84 9.69 -23.27
CA ASP A 19 -8.22 9.68 -23.79
C ASP A 19 -8.87 11.08 -23.92
N LEU A 20 -8.11 12.19 -23.73
CA LEU A 20 -8.68 13.54 -23.72
C LEU A 20 -9.33 13.94 -25.05
N LEU A 21 -8.72 13.61 -26.19
CA LEU A 21 -9.27 13.95 -27.51
C LEU A 21 -10.61 13.28 -27.77
N HIS A 22 -10.74 12.00 -27.35
CA HIS A 22 -11.98 11.26 -27.44
C HIS A 22 -13.09 11.91 -26.59
N ARG A 23 -12.75 12.47 -25.42
CA ARG A 23 -13.70 13.20 -24.57
C ARG A 23 -14.06 14.57 -25.12
N CYS A 24 -13.10 15.25 -25.75
CA CYS A 24 -13.22 16.60 -26.28
C CYS A 24 -14.19 16.66 -27.48
N GLN A 25 -14.14 15.66 -28.36
CA GLN A 25 -14.92 15.63 -29.61
C GLN A 25 -14.76 16.96 -30.39
N PRO A 26 -13.58 17.20 -31.00
CA PRO A 26 -13.29 18.47 -31.64
C PRO A 26 -14.25 18.75 -32.82
N ILE A 27 -14.52 20.03 -33.08
CA ILE A 27 -15.28 20.46 -34.27
C ILE A 27 -14.60 19.98 -35.57
N SER A 28 -15.40 19.69 -36.59
CA SER A 28 -14.90 19.28 -37.91
C SER A 28 -14.02 20.37 -38.51
N GLY A 29 -12.82 19.99 -38.99
CA GLY A 29 -11.86 20.94 -39.54
C GLY A 29 -11.04 21.71 -38.49
N ALA A 30 -11.06 21.29 -37.22
CA ALA A 30 -10.18 21.82 -36.20
C ALA A 30 -8.70 21.71 -36.61
N THR A 31 -8.02 22.84 -36.69
CA THR A 31 -6.57 22.91 -36.92
C THR A 31 -5.89 23.56 -35.74
N ASN A 32 -4.69 23.08 -35.40
CA ASN A 32 -3.86 23.68 -34.35
C ASN A 32 -3.15 24.95 -34.81
N HIS A 33 -3.33 25.33 -36.09
CA HIS A 33 -2.62 26.41 -36.76
C HIS A 33 -3.59 27.24 -37.60
N ALA A 34 -3.38 28.54 -37.64
CA ALA A 34 -3.95 29.37 -38.69
C ALA A 34 -3.41 28.93 -40.05
N PRO A 35 -4.17 29.11 -41.15
CA PRO A 35 -3.58 28.99 -42.48
C PRO A 35 -2.41 29.98 -42.54
N ASN A 36 -1.18 29.45 -42.71
CA ASN A 36 0.12 30.14 -42.77
C ASN A 36 1.01 30.07 -41.51
N GLU A 37 0.65 29.31 -40.47
CA GLU A 37 1.52 29.07 -39.31
C GLU A 37 1.95 27.60 -39.20
N PHE A 38 3.22 27.36 -38.90
CA PHE A 38 3.79 26.01 -38.72
C PHE A 38 3.62 25.49 -37.28
N PHE A 39 3.46 26.40 -36.31
CA PHE A 39 3.24 26.12 -34.89
C PHE A 39 2.05 26.93 -34.37
N GLY A 40 1.37 26.43 -33.35
CA GLY A 40 0.08 26.96 -32.93
C GLY A 40 -0.55 26.07 -31.86
N LEU A 41 -1.40 26.68 -31.05
CA LEU A 41 -1.99 26.06 -29.87
C LEU A 41 -3.50 25.96 -30.05
N ALA A 42 -4.05 24.77 -29.83
CA ALA A 42 -5.48 24.59 -29.69
C ALA A 42 -5.87 24.76 -28.21
N THR A 43 -6.96 25.50 -27.98
CA THR A 43 -7.58 25.62 -26.66
C THR A 43 -8.77 24.69 -26.54
N SER A 44 -9.30 24.51 -25.34
CA SER A 44 -10.50 23.68 -25.10
C SER A 44 -11.77 24.23 -25.78
N ALA A 45 -11.72 25.40 -26.41
CA ALA A 45 -12.84 25.99 -27.16
C ALA A 45 -13.23 25.18 -28.41
N VAL A 46 -12.31 24.36 -28.92
CA VAL A 46 -12.52 23.48 -30.09
C VAL A 46 -13.42 22.28 -29.76
N CYS A 47 -13.56 21.96 -28.46
CA CYS A 47 -14.28 20.79 -27.99
C CYS A 47 -15.80 21.02 -28.01
N THR A 48 -16.55 20.08 -28.57
CA THR A 48 -18.03 20.13 -28.60
C THR A 48 -18.68 19.57 -27.34
N GLN A 49 -17.90 18.94 -26.46
CA GLN A 49 -18.37 18.34 -25.21
C GLN A 49 -19.06 19.36 -24.29
N THR A 50 -20.36 19.19 -24.05
CA THR A 50 -21.16 20.06 -23.18
C THR A 50 -20.94 19.77 -21.69
N ASN A 51 -20.57 18.53 -21.35
CA ASN A 51 -20.40 18.13 -19.96
C ASN A 51 -19.02 18.54 -19.41
N LYS A 52 -19.02 19.61 -18.60
CA LYS A 52 -17.82 20.14 -17.93
C LYS A 52 -17.13 19.14 -17.01
N LEU A 53 -17.86 18.17 -16.44
CA LEU A 53 -17.27 17.16 -15.54
C LEU A 53 -16.38 16.17 -16.31
N ILE A 54 -16.82 15.75 -17.51
CA ILE A 54 -16.06 14.85 -18.38
C ILE A 54 -14.75 15.52 -18.81
N MET A 55 -14.84 16.80 -19.20
CA MET A 55 -13.67 17.60 -19.57
C MET A 55 -12.73 17.78 -18.38
N ARG A 56 -13.25 18.17 -17.21
CA ARG A 56 -12.42 18.35 -15.99
C ARG A 56 -11.72 17.07 -15.57
N ASP A 57 -12.35 15.91 -15.70
CA ASP A 57 -11.68 14.62 -15.42
C ASP A 57 -10.60 14.29 -16.47
N GLY A 58 -10.77 14.75 -17.72
CA GLY A 58 -9.78 14.61 -18.78
C GLY A 58 -8.44 15.32 -18.48
N TRP A 59 -8.46 16.36 -17.65
CA TRP A 59 -7.26 17.11 -17.22
C TRP A 59 -6.66 16.62 -15.89
N ARG A 60 -7.12 15.48 -15.36
CA ARG A 60 -6.67 14.96 -14.05
C ARG A 60 -5.82 13.69 -14.20
N SER A 61 -4.86 13.69 -15.12
CA SER A 61 -4.01 12.52 -15.35
C SER A 61 -2.96 12.32 -14.25
N PHE A 62 -2.11 13.32 -14.00
CA PHE A 62 -0.92 13.17 -13.16
C PHE A 62 -1.19 13.29 -11.65
N TRP A 63 -0.63 12.46 -10.78
CA TRP A 63 -0.24 11.05 -11.00
C TRP A 63 -1.48 10.14 -10.87
N SER A 64 -1.36 8.86 -11.19
CA SER A 64 -2.50 7.93 -11.16
C SER A 64 -3.03 7.70 -9.73
N GLY A 65 -4.33 7.94 -9.53
CA GLY A 65 -5.02 7.71 -8.25
C GLY A 65 -5.22 6.23 -7.93
N HIS A 66 -5.52 5.44 -8.95
CA HIS A 66 -5.67 3.99 -8.80
C HIS A 66 -4.33 3.34 -8.47
N ALA A 67 -3.25 3.75 -9.15
CA ALA A 67 -1.91 3.21 -8.89
C ALA A 67 -1.41 3.62 -7.49
N SER A 68 -1.46 4.91 -7.16
CA SER A 68 -1.04 5.36 -5.81
C SER A 68 -1.86 4.73 -4.69
N GLY A 69 -3.18 4.61 -4.86
CA GLY A 69 -4.06 3.95 -3.90
C GLY A 69 -3.79 2.46 -3.74
N SER A 70 -3.68 1.72 -4.85
CA SER A 70 -3.42 0.27 -4.83
C SER A 70 -2.06 -0.02 -4.22
N PHE A 71 -1.01 0.70 -4.64
CA PHE A 71 0.33 0.56 -4.05
C PHE A 71 0.36 1.01 -2.59
N ALA A 72 -0.38 2.03 -2.17
CA ALA A 72 -0.41 2.40 -0.75
C ALA A 72 -1.01 1.28 0.14
N GLY A 73 -2.14 0.70 -0.25
CA GLY A 73 -2.79 -0.36 0.54
C GLY A 73 -2.05 -1.69 0.46
N LEU A 74 -1.71 -2.14 -0.75
CA LEU A 74 -1.12 -3.45 -0.97
C LEU A 74 0.36 -3.51 -0.62
N SER A 75 1.10 -2.39 -0.70
CA SER A 75 2.47 -2.36 -0.16
C SER A 75 2.46 -2.39 1.35
N PHE A 76 1.51 -1.71 2.02
CA PHE A 76 1.36 -1.84 3.46
C PHE A 76 1.06 -3.29 3.86
N LEU A 77 0.13 -3.95 3.16
CA LEU A 77 -0.15 -5.36 3.37
C LEU A 77 1.08 -6.24 3.12
N SER A 78 1.83 -5.97 2.06
CA SER A 78 3.09 -6.65 1.76
C SER A 78 4.11 -6.50 2.89
N TYR A 79 4.33 -5.29 3.40
CA TYR A 79 5.21 -5.02 4.54
C TYR A 79 4.72 -5.70 5.81
N TYR A 80 3.42 -5.66 6.08
CA TYR A 80 2.80 -6.33 7.21
C TYR A 80 3.03 -7.86 7.16
N MET A 81 2.76 -8.49 6.02
CA MET A 81 3.01 -9.92 5.82
C MET A 81 4.51 -10.25 5.93
N ALA A 82 5.38 -9.42 5.35
CA ALA A 82 6.83 -9.60 5.45
C ALA A 82 7.32 -9.56 6.91
N GLY A 83 6.78 -8.65 7.73
CA GLY A 83 7.09 -8.57 9.15
C GLY A 83 6.57 -9.76 9.96
N LYS A 84 5.33 -10.20 9.70
CA LYS A 84 4.70 -11.36 10.39
C LYS A 84 5.33 -12.70 10.03
N LEU A 85 5.76 -12.86 8.78
CA LEU A 85 6.40 -14.09 8.30
C LEU A 85 7.89 -14.13 8.56
N HIS A 86 8.46 -13.06 9.13
CA HIS A 86 9.90 -12.90 9.32
C HIS A 86 10.66 -13.14 8.01
N MET A 87 10.32 -12.36 6.98
CA MET A 87 10.84 -12.55 5.62
C MET A 87 12.37 -12.39 5.54
N PHE A 88 12.97 -11.57 6.40
CA PHE A 88 14.41 -11.27 6.43
C PHE A 88 15.16 -11.98 7.56
N ASP A 89 14.59 -13.05 8.13
CA ASP A 89 15.28 -13.88 9.10
C ASP A 89 16.35 -14.75 8.44
N GLU A 90 17.29 -15.28 9.23
CA GLU A 90 18.37 -16.15 8.77
C GLU A 90 17.88 -17.53 8.30
N GLN A 91 16.59 -17.82 8.49
CA GLN A 91 15.92 -19.04 8.04
C GLN A 91 15.20 -18.83 6.69
N GLY A 92 15.86 -19.23 5.61
CA GLY A 92 15.34 -19.10 4.25
C GLY A 92 14.14 -20.01 3.96
N TYR A 93 12.97 -19.42 3.68
CA TYR A 93 11.79 -20.14 3.17
C TYR A 93 11.08 -19.34 2.07
N THR A 94 11.21 -19.78 0.82
CA THR A 94 10.79 -19.04 -0.38
C THR A 94 9.29 -18.73 -0.42
N ALA A 95 8.44 -19.57 0.18
CA ALA A 95 7.00 -19.32 0.20
C ALA A 95 6.63 -18.04 0.96
N LYS A 96 7.43 -17.64 1.97
CA LYS A 96 7.23 -16.38 2.71
C LYS A 96 7.35 -15.18 1.76
N VAL A 97 8.31 -15.22 0.86
CA VAL A 97 8.57 -14.16 -0.12
C VAL A 97 7.41 -14.04 -1.10
N TRP A 98 6.93 -15.16 -1.65
CA TRP A 98 5.77 -15.15 -2.55
C TRP A 98 4.49 -14.68 -1.86
N ALA A 99 4.27 -15.09 -0.60
CA ALA A 99 3.13 -14.60 0.18
C ALA A 99 3.20 -13.09 0.41
N ALA A 100 4.37 -12.55 0.75
CA ALA A 100 4.56 -11.10 0.94
C ALA A 100 4.54 -10.32 -0.40
N LEU A 101 4.95 -10.93 -1.52
CA LEU A 101 4.99 -10.31 -2.84
C LEU A 101 3.63 -10.30 -3.56
N ALA A 102 2.76 -11.27 -3.28
CA ALA A 102 1.46 -11.40 -3.95
C ALA A 102 0.60 -10.11 -3.91
N PRO A 103 0.48 -9.38 -2.78
CA PRO A 103 -0.19 -8.08 -2.77
C PRO A 103 0.40 -7.06 -3.76
N LEU A 104 1.72 -7.00 -3.90
CA LEU A 104 2.38 -6.09 -4.85
C LEU A 104 2.11 -6.48 -6.30
N LEU A 105 2.02 -7.77 -6.61
CA LEU A 105 1.63 -8.24 -7.94
C LEU A 105 0.19 -7.82 -8.27
N ILE A 106 -0.73 -7.92 -7.31
CA ILE A 106 -2.10 -7.42 -7.48
C ILE A 106 -2.09 -5.90 -7.72
N ALA A 107 -1.26 -5.15 -6.98
CA ALA A 107 -1.13 -3.71 -7.16
C ALA A 107 -0.63 -3.34 -8.57
N LEU A 108 0.33 -4.12 -9.06
CA LEU A 108 0.89 -3.99 -10.41
C LEU A 108 -0.19 -4.26 -11.48
N LEU A 109 -1.01 -5.29 -11.33
CA LEU A 109 -2.11 -5.57 -12.26
C LEU A 109 -3.12 -4.42 -12.31
N VAL A 110 -3.48 -3.85 -11.15
CA VAL A 110 -4.34 -2.65 -11.08
C VAL A 110 -3.68 -1.47 -11.81
N ALA A 111 -2.38 -1.27 -11.64
CA ALA A 111 -1.64 -0.20 -12.31
C ALA A 111 -1.58 -0.40 -13.84
N ILE A 112 -1.29 -1.61 -14.32
CA ILE A 112 -1.26 -1.95 -15.75
C ILE A 112 -2.62 -1.68 -16.40
N SER A 113 -3.73 -2.05 -15.74
CA SER A 113 -5.07 -1.81 -16.27
C SER A 113 -5.33 -0.34 -16.66
N ARG A 114 -4.70 0.61 -15.95
CA ARG A 114 -4.87 2.06 -16.23
C ARG A 114 -4.15 2.53 -17.50
N THR A 115 -3.09 1.84 -17.89
CA THR A 115 -2.40 2.10 -19.16
C THR A 115 -3.16 1.48 -20.32
N VAL A 116 -3.68 0.26 -20.16
CA VAL A 116 -4.50 -0.44 -21.17
C VAL A 116 -5.78 0.35 -21.48
N ASP A 117 -6.43 0.90 -20.45
CA ASP A 117 -7.65 1.71 -20.61
C ASP A 117 -7.40 3.14 -21.14
N ASN A 118 -6.16 3.49 -21.52
CA ASN A 118 -5.74 4.83 -21.94
C ASN A 118 -6.11 5.96 -20.95
N ARG A 119 -6.22 5.62 -19.65
CA ARG A 119 -6.61 6.56 -18.60
C ARG A 119 -5.44 7.36 -18.07
N HIS A 120 -4.23 6.83 -18.19
CA HIS A 120 -3.00 7.40 -17.65
C HIS A 120 -1.82 7.05 -18.55
N HIS A 121 -0.88 7.98 -18.64
CA HIS A 121 0.42 7.68 -19.21
C HIS A 121 1.19 6.77 -18.26
N TRP A 122 2.15 6.01 -18.78
CA TRP A 122 2.97 5.13 -17.95
C TRP A 122 3.75 5.93 -16.88
N GLU A 123 4.18 7.18 -17.15
CA GLU A 123 4.88 7.98 -16.13
C GLU A 123 3.96 8.32 -14.95
N ASP A 124 2.69 8.64 -15.23
CA ASP A 124 1.69 8.95 -14.20
C ASP A 124 1.47 7.75 -13.28
N VAL A 125 1.55 6.53 -13.85
CA VAL A 125 1.39 5.26 -13.14
C VAL A 125 2.64 4.96 -12.30
N THR A 126 3.84 5.07 -12.87
CA THR A 126 5.12 4.83 -12.18
C THR A 126 5.31 5.76 -10.99
N VAL A 127 5.09 7.08 -11.17
CA VAL A 127 5.18 8.06 -10.08
C VAL A 127 4.13 7.76 -9.01
N GLY A 128 2.91 7.42 -9.41
CA GLY A 128 1.85 7.02 -8.49
C GLY A 128 2.24 5.81 -7.63
N ALA A 129 2.84 4.78 -8.25
CA ALA A 129 3.32 3.59 -7.55
C ALA A 129 4.42 3.92 -6.54
N ILE A 130 5.42 4.72 -6.93
CA ILE A 130 6.53 5.14 -6.05
C ILE A 130 5.99 5.90 -4.84
N VAL A 131 5.11 6.89 -5.05
CA VAL A 131 4.51 7.68 -3.96
C VAL A 131 3.68 6.77 -3.04
N GLY A 132 2.89 5.86 -3.61
CA GLY A 132 2.09 4.89 -2.85
C GLY A 132 2.95 4.00 -1.96
N MET A 133 4.02 3.40 -2.49
CA MET A 133 4.97 2.57 -1.74
C MET A 133 5.64 3.35 -0.60
N ASN A 134 6.12 4.57 -0.87
CA ASN A 134 6.78 5.39 0.15
C ASN A 134 5.84 5.77 1.29
N LEU A 135 4.60 6.18 0.98
CA LEU A 135 3.61 6.50 2.01
C LEU A 135 3.18 5.25 2.80
N ALA A 136 3.12 4.09 2.15
CA ALA A 136 2.88 2.82 2.83
C ALA A 136 4.02 2.44 3.77
N TYR A 137 5.27 2.61 3.34
CA TYR A 137 6.44 2.34 4.17
C TYR A 137 6.49 3.28 5.37
N PHE A 138 6.25 4.58 5.15
CA PHE A 138 6.15 5.56 6.22
C PHE A 138 5.06 5.18 7.23
N ALA A 139 3.86 4.79 6.75
CA ALA A 139 2.79 4.32 7.61
C ALA A 139 3.17 3.04 8.37
N TYR A 140 3.80 2.07 7.72
CA TYR A 140 4.29 0.84 8.36
C TYR A 140 5.26 1.16 9.50
N ARG A 141 6.27 2.02 9.26
CA ARG A 141 7.28 2.38 10.26
C ARG A 141 6.72 3.18 11.45
N GLN A 142 5.55 3.80 11.30
CA GLN A 142 4.87 4.46 12.41
C GLN A 142 4.32 3.46 13.45
N TYR A 143 3.97 2.25 13.01
CA TYR A 143 3.33 1.23 13.85
C TYR A 143 4.21 0.00 14.13
N TYR A 144 5.20 -0.29 13.27
CA TYR A 144 6.04 -1.48 13.35
C TYR A 144 7.53 -1.14 13.25
N PRO A 145 8.41 -1.97 13.84
CA PRO A 145 9.86 -1.86 13.68
C PRO A 145 10.33 -2.18 12.25
N SER A 146 11.64 -2.19 12.03
CA SER A 146 12.19 -2.49 10.71
C SER A 146 11.83 -3.92 10.30
N LEU A 147 11.70 -4.20 9.00
CA LEU A 147 11.40 -5.55 8.53
C LEU A 147 12.52 -6.57 8.82
N ALA A 148 13.74 -6.09 9.05
CA ALA A 148 14.89 -6.91 9.45
C ALA A 148 15.06 -7.00 10.98
N ASP A 149 14.18 -6.35 11.76
CA ASP A 149 14.21 -6.45 13.21
C ASP A 149 13.67 -7.82 13.66
N LYS A 150 14.24 -8.41 14.72
CA LYS A 150 13.76 -9.67 15.30
C LYS A 150 12.32 -9.55 15.80
N LEU A 151 11.89 -8.33 16.16
CA LEU A 151 10.53 -8.03 16.59
C LEU A 151 9.66 -7.45 15.47
N SER A 152 9.98 -7.69 14.18
CA SER A 152 9.22 -7.21 13.01
C SER A 152 7.73 -7.58 13.01
N HIS A 153 7.36 -8.62 13.76
CA HIS A 153 6.00 -9.12 13.90
C HIS A 153 5.19 -8.37 14.96
N GLU A 154 5.83 -7.62 15.86
CA GLU A 154 5.16 -6.90 16.95
C GLU A 154 4.93 -5.43 16.60
N ALA A 155 3.74 -4.93 16.92
CA ALA A 155 3.44 -3.51 16.80
C ALA A 155 3.98 -2.74 18.00
N TYR A 156 4.34 -1.48 17.81
CA TYR A 156 4.66 -0.58 18.92
C TYR A 156 3.48 -0.44 19.87
N ARG A 157 3.78 -0.32 21.17
CA ARG A 157 2.75 -0.13 22.20
C ARG A 157 1.95 1.15 21.93
N ALA A 158 0.64 1.08 22.20
CA ALA A 158 -0.25 2.22 22.06
C ALA A 158 0.24 3.41 22.91
N ARG A 159 0.18 4.62 22.34
CA ARG A 159 0.51 5.84 23.07
C ARG A 159 -0.70 6.23 23.93
N LEU A 160 -0.78 5.66 25.13
CA LEU A 160 -1.82 5.99 26.11
C LEU A 160 -1.51 7.32 26.81
N SER A 161 -2.55 8.12 27.08
CA SER A 161 -2.43 9.27 27.96
C SER A 161 -2.04 8.84 29.38
N PRO A 162 -1.41 9.71 30.20
CA PRO A 162 -1.06 9.36 31.58
C PRO A 162 -2.27 8.84 32.38
N PHE A 163 -3.44 9.45 32.19
CA PHE A 163 -4.68 9.06 32.83
C PHE A 163 -5.16 7.65 32.43
N GLU A 164 -5.16 7.33 31.13
CA GLU A 164 -5.53 5.98 30.65
C GLU A 164 -4.54 4.92 31.11
N ARG A 165 -3.25 5.27 31.16
CA ARG A 165 -2.21 4.39 31.68
C ARG A 165 -2.43 4.06 33.15
N ASP A 166 -2.74 5.06 33.96
CA ASP A 166 -3.00 4.87 35.40
C ASP A 166 -4.34 4.16 35.66
N MET A 167 -5.35 4.34 34.80
CA MET A 167 -6.60 3.58 34.85
C MET A 167 -6.36 2.10 34.51
N SER A 168 -5.61 1.80 33.44
CA SER A 168 -5.27 0.42 33.06
C SER A 168 -4.39 -0.29 34.09
N ARG A 169 -3.62 0.45 34.88
CA ARG A 169 -2.81 -0.10 35.98
C ARG A 169 -3.64 -0.40 37.24
N ASN A 170 -4.79 0.27 37.39
CA ASN A 170 -5.67 0.15 38.54
C ASN A 170 -6.88 -0.75 38.28
N GLU A 171 -7.09 -1.23 37.05
CA GLU A 171 -7.87 -2.45 36.84
C GLU A 171 -7.05 -3.61 37.40
N PRO A 172 -7.53 -4.33 38.43
CA PRO A 172 -6.90 -5.60 38.78
C PRO A 172 -7.04 -6.50 37.56
N ASP A 173 -5.91 -7.02 37.07
CA ASP A 173 -5.90 -8.10 36.10
C ASP A 173 -6.91 -9.14 36.60
N ARG A 174 -8.06 -9.25 35.93
CA ARG A 174 -8.84 -10.48 36.03
C ARG A 174 -7.99 -11.51 35.31
N GLU A 175 -7.06 -12.10 36.06
CA GLU A 175 -6.45 -13.37 35.73
C GLU A 175 -7.59 -14.30 35.33
N GLY A 176 -7.74 -14.49 34.02
CA GLY A 176 -8.37 -15.69 33.51
C GLY A 176 -7.49 -16.86 33.99
N PRO A 177 -8.06 -17.94 34.52
CA PRO A 177 -7.31 -18.96 35.23
C PRO A 177 -6.56 -19.94 34.29
N GLU A 178 -5.85 -19.48 33.24
CA GLU A 178 -5.29 -20.39 32.22
C GLU A 178 -3.74 -20.44 32.16
N ASP A 179 -3.05 -19.66 32.98
CA ASP A 179 -1.59 -19.50 32.89
C ASP A 179 -0.82 -20.49 33.78
N GLU A 180 -1.41 -20.86 34.93
CA GLU A 180 -0.76 -21.67 35.96
C GLU A 180 -0.92 -23.17 35.70
N GLU A 181 -2.10 -23.61 35.24
CA GLU A 181 -2.35 -25.01 34.85
C GLU A 181 -1.51 -25.40 33.62
N SER A 182 -1.38 -24.49 32.65
CA SER A 182 -0.55 -24.69 31.45
C SER A 182 0.95 -24.75 31.80
N ARG A 183 1.41 -23.94 32.75
CA ARG A 183 2.80 -23.98 33.24
C ARG A 183 3.11 -25.26 34.01
N LEU A 184 2.20 -25.70 34.87
CA LEU A 184 2.35 -26.96 35.61
C LEU A 184 2.33 -28.17 34.67
N LEU A 185 1.53 -28.15 33.60
CA LEU A 185 1.56 -29.22 32.59
C LEU A 185 2.86 -29.23 31.78
N ILE A 186 3.43 -28.08 31.46
CA ILE A 186 4.72 -27.99 30.75
C ILE A 186 5.89 -28.41 31.64
N GLU A 187 5.86 -28.02 32.92
CA GLU A 187 6.91 -28.34 33.90
C GLU A 187 6.90 -29.85 34.25
N ASN A 188 5.71 -30.42 34.46
CA ASN A 188 5.51 -31.85 34.72
C ASN A 188 5.81 -32.73 33.49
N TYR A 189 5.58 -32.22 32.26
CA TYR A 189 6.02 -32.88 31.02
C TYR A 189 7.54 -32.83 30.83
N SER A 190 8.21 -31.77 31.30
CA SER A 190 9.67 -31.65 31.20
C SER A 190 10.42 -32.56 32.18
N ASP A 191 9.89 -32.76 33.39
CA ASP A 191 10.51 -33.61 34.41
C ASP A 191 10.34 -35.11 34.11
N GLN A 192 9.23 -35.53 33.50
CA GLN A 192 9.05 -36.95 33.10
C GLN A 192 9.98 -37.40 31.96
N GLN A 193 10.58 -36.47 31.21
CA GLN A 193 11.44 -36.82 30.07
C GLN A 193 12.93 -36.97 30.44
N ILE A 194 13.33 -36.53 31.65
CA ILE A 194 14.72 -36.59 32.11
C ILE A 194 15.08 -37.96 32.73
N ASP A 195 14.09 -38.73 33.21
CA ASP A 195 14.31 -40.00 33.93
C ASP A 195 14.12 -41.27 33.09
N SER A 196 14.26 -41.18 31.76
CA SER A 196 14.30 -42.36 30.88
C SER A 196 15.68 -43.03 30.95
N PRO A 197 15.82 -44.27 31.46
CA PRO A 197 17.07 -44.98 31.45
C PRO A 197 17.48 -45.30 30.00
N ARG A 198 18.63 -44.76 29.60
CA ARG A 198 19.33 -45.13 28.36
C ARG A 198 19.76 -46.59 28.46
N SER A 199 18.87 -47.51 28.06
CA SER A 199 19.16 -48.94 27.99
C SER A 199 20.16 -49.22 26.86
N SER A 200 21.31 -49.73 27.28
CA SER A 200 22.36 -50.40 26.52
C SER A 200 21.87 -51.57 25.64
N ARG A 201 22.68 -51.90 24.61
CA ARG A 201 22.68 -53.11 23.73
C ARG A 201 21.73 -53.01 22.52
N LEU A 202 22.10 -53.36 21.28
CA LEU A 202 23.22 -54.10 20.66
C LEU A 202 23.47 -53.51 19.26
#